data_AF-A0A9X9R372-F1
#
_entry.id   AF-A0A9X9R372-F1
#
_cell.length_a   1.000
_cell.length_b   1.000
_cell.length_c   1.000
_cell.angle_alpha   90.00
_cell.angle_beta   90.00
_cell.angle_gamma   90.00
#
_symmetry.space_group_name_H-M   'P 1'
#
loop_
_entity.id
_entity.type
_entity.pdbx_description
1 polymer ?
#
loop_
_entity_poly.entity_id
_entity_poly.type
_entity_poly.pdbx_seq_one_letter_code
_entity_poly.pdbx_strand_id
1 'polypeptide(L)'
;MTKKKIERISVIHREKILWLKWYFMRDKEQPKYSILERKMFDAAKNQDMLAYQKYATIKQITDIRVKTSEADILEAVKEVYVYNHMNVIGACQRILFISQSPAYDKLNKWFDTYSDLYFSVVPLPNMGDIS
;
A
#
# COMPACT_ATOMS: atom_id res chain seq x y z
N MET A 1 5.21 -23.55 -11.57
CA MET A 1 4.03 -22.65 -11.61
C MET A 1 4.04 -21.54 -10.54
N THR A 2 4.76 -21.69 -9.43
CA THR A 2 4.76 -20.77 -8.27
C THR A 2 5.44 -19.39 -8.51
N LYS A 3 6.58 -19.33 -9.22
CA LYS A 3 7.26 -18.05 -9.53
C LYS A 3 6.38 -17.04 -10.29
N LYS A 4 5.67 -17.51 -11.34
CA LYS A 4 4.78 -16.66 -12.16
C LYS A 4 3.63 -16.04 -11.35
N LYS A 5 3.10 -16.75 -10.35
CA LYS A 5 2.08 -16.19 -9.46
C LYS A 5 2.70 -15.11 -8.57
N ILE A 6 3.81 -15.39 -7.90
CA ILE A 6 4.48 -14.43 -7.00
C ILE A 6 4.83 -13.11 -7.70
N GLU A 7 5.40 -13.17 -8.91
CA GLU A 7 5.70 -11.98 -9.72
C GLU A 7 4.42 -11.20 -10.10
N ARG A 8 3.28 -11.89 -10.18
CA ARG A 8 1.98 -11.30 -10.51
C ARG A 8 1.50 -10.31 -9.46
N ILE A 9 1.75 -10.52 -8.16
CA ILE A 9 1.36 -9.55 -7.11
C ILE A 9 2.08 -8.21 -7.34
N SER A 10 3.40 -8.25 -7.60
CA SER A 10 4.19 -7.04 -7.85
C SER A 10 3.70 -6.24 -9.05
N VAL A 11 3.10 -6.93 -10.03
CA VAL A 11 2.56 -6.32 -11.25
C VAL A 11 1.13 -5.80 -11.03
N ILE A 12 0.22 -6.64 -10.51
CA ILE A 12 -1.19 -6.29 -10.28
C ILE A 12 -1.29 -5.13 -9.29
N HIS A 13 -0.53 -5.21 -8.20
CA HIS A 13 -0.63 -4.28 -7.08
C HIS A 13 0.46 -3.21 -7.09
N ARG A 14 1.09 -2.96 -8.24
CA ARG A 14 2.25 -2.05 -8.40
C ARG A 14 1.98 -0.67 -7.82
N GLU A 15 0.79 -0.11 -8.07
CA GLU A 15 0.42 1.21 -7.56
C GLU A 15 0.34 1.22 -6.02
N LYS A 16 -0.31 0.22 -5.43
CA LYS A 16 -0.44 0.09 -3.98
C LYS A 16 0.91 -0.14 -3.32
N ILE A 17 1.78 -0.92 -3.94
CA ILE A 17 3.17 -1.09 -3.50
C ILE A 17 3.91 0.25 -3.52
N LEU A 18 3.73 1.08 -4.55
CA LEU A 18 4.32 2.41 -4.61
C LEU A 18 3.79 3.32 -3.47
N TRP A 19 2.50 3.25 -3.15
CA TRP A 19 1.92 4.01 -2.05
C TRP A 19 2.47 3.57 -0.70
N LEU A 20 2.67 2.27 -0.48
CA LEU A 20 3.33 1.76 0.73
C LEU A 20 4.78 2.22 0.83
N LYS A 21 5.51 2.26 -0.30
CA LYS A 21 6.85 2.86 -0.33
C LYS A 21 6.80 4.33 0.07
N TRP A 22 5.86 5.10 -0.46
CA TRP A 22 5.71 6.50 -0.05
C TRP A 22 5.40 6.65 1.44
N TYR A 23 4.54 5.78 1.96
CA TYR A 23 4.08 5.82 3.34
C TYR A 23 5.18 5.42 4.35
N PHE A 24 5.91 4.33 4.09
CA PHE A 24 6.88 3.78 5.05
C PHE A 24 8.31 4.28 4.88
N MET A 25 8.73 4.65 3.67
CA MET A 25 10.09 5.12 3.44
C MET A 25 10.22 6.59 3.81
N ARG A 26 11.37 6.93 4.40
CA ARG A 26 11.73 8.32 4.70
C ARG A 26 12.12 9.05 3.44
N ASP A 27 11.78 10.33 3.40
CA ASP A 27 12.30 11.22 2.38
C ASP A 27 13.82 11.38 2.52
N LYS A 28 14.54 11.38 1.40
CA LYS A 28 16.01 11.42 1.42
C LYS A 28 16.56 12.79 1.79
N GLU A 29 15.86 13.85 1.43
CA GLU A 29 16.26 15.22 1.68
C GLU A 29 15.77 15.69 3.06
N GLN A 30 14.59 15.20 3.48
CA GLN A 30 14.01 15.50 4.79
C GLN A 30 13.60 14.23 5.55
N PRO A 31 14.56 13.51 6.17
CA PRO A 31 14.32 12.22 6.81
C PRO A 31 13.31 12.21 7.96
N LYS A 32 12.95 13.40 8.48
CA LYS A 32 11.89 13.57 9.49
C LYS A 32 10.52 13.11 8.96
N TYR A 33 10.29 13.26 7.65
CA TYR A 33 9.02 12.95 7.00
C TYR A 33 9.13 11.67 6.18
N SER A 34 8.02 10.96 6.06
CA SER A 34 7.85 9.99 4.97
C SER A 34 7.81 10.68 3.62
N ILE A 35 8.07 9.94 2.55
CA ILE A 35 7.94 10.46 1.18
C ILE A 35 6.49 10.96 0.93
N LEU A 36 5.48 10.28 1.48
CA LEU A 36 4.08 10.68 1.34
C LEU A 36 3.79 12.02 2.04
N GLU A 37 4.26 12.20 3.28
CA GLU A 37 4.12 13.45 4.02
C GLU A 37 4.82 14.60 3.30
N ARG A 38 6.00 14.36 2.72
CA ARG A 38 6.70 15.34 1.91
C ARG A 38 5.88 15.75 0.68
N LYS A 39 5.29 14.78 -0.02
CA LYS A 39 4.39 15.03 -1.16
C LYS A 39 3.16 15.85 -0.79
N MET A 40 2.55 15.59 0.38
CA MET A 40 1.45 16.39 0.89
C MET A 40 1.88 17.84 1.18
N PHE A 41 3.02 18.02 1.85
CA PHE A 41 3.57 19.34 2.13
C PHE A 41 3.86 20.13 0.86
N ASP A 42 4.48 19.51 -0.14
CA ASP A 42 4.81 20.16 -1.41
C ASP A 42 3.54 20.55 -2.19
N ALA A 43 2.53 19.68 -2.22
CA ALA A 43 1.24 20.01 -2.82
C ALA A 43 0.57 21.20 -2.12
N ALA A 44 0.55 21.22 -0.79
CA ALA A 44 0.00 22.33 -0.02
C ALA A 44 0.77 23.64 -0.26
N LYS A 45 2.11 23.59 -0.26
CA LYS A 45 2.98 24.75 -0.53
C LYS A 45 2.73 25.33 -1.92
N ASN A 46 2.49 24.47 -2.91
CA ASN A 46 2.23 24.87 -4.29
C ASN A 46 0.74 25.16 -4.57
N GLN A 47 -0.13 25.11 -3.55
CA GLN A 47 -1.59 25.28 -3.68
C GLN A 47 -2.24 24.28 -4.66
N ASP A 48 -1.62 23.12 -4.88
CA ASP A 48 -2.17 22.04 -5.70
C ASP A 48 -3.12 21.18 -4.85
N MET A 49 -4.36 21.65 -4.76
CA MET A 49 -5.39 21.01 -3.91
C MET A 49 -5.77 19.61 -4.41
N LEU A 50 -5.68 19.36 -5.72
CA LEU A 50 -5.97 18.05 -6.30
C LEU A 50 -4.90 17.03 -5.90
N ALA A 51 -3.62 17.39 -6.01
CA ALA A 51 -2.54 16.54 -5.54
C ALA A 51 -2.59 16.34 -4.03
N TYR A 52 -2.88 17.40 -3.26
CA TYR A 52 -3.03 17.29 -1.82
C TYR A 52 -4.13 16.31 -1.44
N GLN A 53 -5.32 16.43 -2.04
CA GLN A 53 -6.44 15.52 -1.78
C GLN A 53 -6.08 14.07 -2.14
N LYS A 54 -5.42 13.86 -3.30
CA LYS A 54 -4.92 12.53 -3.68
C LYS A 54 -4.01 11.92 -2.61
N TYR A 55 -3.00 12.66 -2.14
CA TYR A 55 -2.06 12.15 -1.15
C TYR A 55 -2.70 11.97 0.23
N ALA A 56 -3.60 12.85 0.62
CA ALA A 56 -4.38 12.73 1.85
C ALA A 56 -5.25 11.46 1.83
N THR A 57 -5.96 11.19 0.72
CA THR A 57 -6.73 9.96 0.54
C THR A 57 -5.84 8.73 0.64
N ILE A 58 -4.69 8.72 -0.06
CA ILE A 58 -3.70 7.63 0.03
C ILE A 58 -3.29 7.42 1.49
N LYS A 59 -2.97 8.49 2.22
CA LYS A 59 -2.60 8.39 3.64
C LYS A 59 -3.72 7.74 4.45
N GLN A 60 -4.95 8.20 4.30
CA GLN A 60 -6.10 7.70 5.05
C GLN A 60 -6.37 6.21 4.81
N ILE A 61 -6.43 5.76 3.56
CA ILE A 61 -6.65 4.33 3.26
C ILE A 61 -5.48 3.46 3.73
N THR A 62 -4.26 3.99 3.69
CA THR A 62 -3.06 3.28 4.16
C THR A 62 -3.03 3.19 5.67
N ASP A 63 -3.39 4.26 6.38
CA ASP A 63 -3.54 4.26 7.84
C ASP A 63 -4.54 3.17 8.28
N ILE A 64 -5.70 3.09 7.62
CA ILE A 64 -6.71 2.05 7.89
C ILE A 64 -6.13 0.67 7.63
N ARG A 65 -5.50 0.45 6.46
CA ARG A 65 -4.97 -0.85 6.10
C ARG A 65 -3.89 -1.31 7.07
N VAL A 66 -2.95 -0.44 7.43
CA VAL A 66 -1.88 -0.73 8.40
C VAL A 66 -2.45 -1.07 9.77
N LYS A 67 -3.41 -0.28 10.28
CA LYS A 67 -4.02 -0.51 11.60
C LYS A 67 -4.85 -1.78 11.69
N THR A 68 -5.44 -2.22 10.58
CA THR A 68 -6.33 -3.40 10.52
C THR A 68 -5.61 -4.66 10.02
N SER A 69 -4.29 -4.61 9.85
CA SER A 69 -3.51 -5.75 9.38
C SER A 69 -3.07 -6.64 10.53
N GLU A 70 -3.09 -7.95 10.30
CA GLU A 70 -2.31 -8.90 11.10
C GLU A 70 -0.82 -8.54 11.02
N ALA A 71 -0.13 -8.64 12.16
CA ALA A 71 1.24 -8.12 12.31
C ALA A 71 2.25 -8.83 11.39
N ASP A 72 2.17 -10.16 11.32
CA ASP A 72 3.01 -11.02 10.48
C ASP A 72 2.79 -10.74 8.98
N ILE A 73 1.54 -10.53 8.55
CA ILE A 73 1.22 -10.19 7.17
C ILE A 73 1.75 -8.80 6.81
N LEU A 74 1.58 -7.81 7.69
CA LEU A 74 2.11 -6.47 7.47
C LEU A 74 3.65 -6.47 7.41
N GLU A 75 4.29 -7.24 8.28
CA GLU A 75 5.74 -7.41 8.27
C GLU A 75 6.20 -8.03 6.93
N ALA A 76 5.57 -9.12 6.49
CA ALA A 76 5.86 -9.75 5.21
C ALA A 76 5.68 -8.77 4.03
N VAL A 77 4.61 -7.97 4.02
CA VAL A 77 4.37 -6.96 2.98
C VAL A 77 5.50 -5.91 2.97
N LYS A 78 5.93 -5.42 4.13
CA LYS A 78 6.99 -4.42 4.24
C LYS A 78 8.34 -4.98 3.77
N GLU A 79 8.74 -6.14 4.28
CA GLU A 79 10.04 -6.73 3.94
C GLU A 79 10.15 -7.09 2.45
N VAL A 80 9.06 -7.57 1.86
CA VAL A 80 9.03 -7.97 0.44
C VAL A 80 8.91 -6.78 -0.49
N TYR A 81 7.91 -5.92 -0.27
CA TYR A 81 7.49 -4.95 -1.29
C TYR A 81 7.92 -3.53 -1.00
N VAL A 82 8.15 -3.17 0.27
CA VAL A 82 8.59 -1.82 0.65
C VAL A 82 10.11 -1.77 0.64
N TYR A 83 10.74 -2.55 1.52
CA TYR A 83 12.18 -2.53 1.75
C TYR A 83 12.95 -3.40 0.75
N ASN A 84 12.29 -4.41 0.17
CA ASN A 84 12.89 -5.37 -0.76
C ASN A 84 14.08 -6.12 -0.11
N HIS A 85 14.02 -6.35 1.20
CA HIS A 85 15.05 -7.11 1.93
C HIS A 85 14.96 -8.62 1.67
N MET A 86 13.78 -9.11 1.29
CA MET A 86 13.58 -10.50 0.92
C MET A 86 12.53 -10.66 -0.17
N ASN A 87 12.49 -11.83 -0.80
CA ASN A 87 11.42 -12.18 -1.74
C ASN A 87 10.24 -12.85 -0.99
N VAL A 88 9.11 -13.03 -1.69
CA VAL A 88 7.92 -13.67 -1.12
C VAL A 88 8.25 -15.04 -0.53
N ILE A 89 9.08 -15.86 -1.19
CA ILE A 89 9.45 -17.19 -0.69
C ILE A 89 10.14 -17.09 0.67
N GLY A 90 11.07 -16.15 0.83
CA GLY A 90 11.74 -15.88 2.10
C GLY A 90 10.76 -15.44 3.18
N ALA A 91 9.82 -14.56 2.86
CA ALA A 91 8.78 -14.11 3.79
C ALA A 91 7.83 -15.24 4.20
N CYS A 92 7.45 -16.13 3.28
CA CYS A 92 6.64 -17.31 3.58
C CYS A 92 7.29 -18.19 4.66
N GLN A 93 8.60 -18.40 4.56
CA GLN A 93 9.34 -19.30 5.44
C GLN A 93 9.72 -18.65 6.77
N ARG A 94 10.09 -17.36 6.76
CA ARG A 94 10.70 -16.69 7.91
C ARG A 94 9.75 -15.84 8.73
N ILE A 95 8.62 -15.42 8.13
CA ILE A 95 7.66 -14.52 8.77
C ILE A 95 6.31 -15.24 8.91
N LEU A 96 5.79 -15.80 7.81
CA LEU A 96 4.43 -16.35 7.79
C LEU A 96 4.33 -17.82 8.21
N PHE A 97 5.43 -18.55 8.22
CA PHE A 97 5.51 -19.99 8.55
C PHE A 97 4.50 -20.87 7.79
N ILE A 98 4.23 -20.54 6.52
CA ILE A 98 3.29 -21.27 5.65
C ILE A 98 3.92 -21.55 4.29
N SER A 99 3.35 -22.49 3.54
CA SER A 99 3.80 -22.80 2.18
C SER A 99 3.52 -21.65 1.20
N GLN A 100 4.18 -21.68 0.04
CA GLN A 100 4.16 -20.55 -0.91
C GLN A 100 2.76 -20.22 -1.45
N SER A 101 1.89 -21.22 -1.66
CA SER A 101 0.56 -20.96 -2.24
C SER A 101 -0.37 -20.26 -1.26
N PRO A 102 -0.56 -20.74 0.00
CA PRO A 102 -1.33 -20.01 1.00
C PRO A 102 -0.79 -18.60 1.29
N ALA A 103 0.53 -18.43 1.31
CA ALA A 103 1.11 -17.09 1.48
C ALA A 103 0.77 -16.16 0.31
N TYR A 104 0.85 -16.67 -0.92
CA TYR A 104 0.42 -15.91 -2.10
C TYR A 104 -1.03 -15.46 -1.98
N ASP A 105 -1.94 -16.37 -1.63
CA ASP A 105 -3.37 -16.06 -1.53
C ASP A 105 -3.65 -15.04 -0.41
N LYS A 106 -2.98 -15.18 0.75
CA LYS A 106 -3.08 -14.21 1.85
C LYS A 106 -2.56 -12.82 1.46
N LEU A 107 -1.37 -12.75 0.85
CA LEU A 107 -0.77 -11.48 0.42
C LEU A 107 -1.59 -10.82 -0.68
N ASN A 108 -2.08 -11.60 -1.65
CA ASN A 108 -2.94 -11.06 -2.71
C ASN A 108 -4.24 -10.48 -2.13
N LYS A 109 -4.92 -11.25 -1.26
CA LYS A 109 -6.14 -10.78 -0.59
C LYS A 109 -5.90 -9.53 0.26
N TRP A 110 -4.74 -9.41 0.90
CA TRP A 110 -4.37 -8.22 1.65
C TRP A 110 -4.32 -6.97 0.77
N PHE A 111 -3.75 -7.09 -0.44
CA PHE A 111 -3.70 -6.00 -1.41
C PHE A 111 -5.04 -5.71 -2.08
N ASP A 112 -5.85 -6.74 -2.33
CA ASP A 112 -7.23 -6.56 -2.83
C ASP A 112 -8.04 -5.74 -1.82
N THR A 113 -7.99 -6.10 -0.53
CA THR A 113 -8.63 -5.36 0.56
C THR A 113 -8.11 -3.92 0.66
N TYR A 114 -6.79 -3.72 0.47
CA TYR A 114 -6.22 -2.38 0.43
C TYR A 114 -6.76 -1.54 -0.72
N SER A 115 -6.99 -2.17 -1.88
CA SER A 115 -7.58 -1.50 -3.04
C SER A 115 -9.05 -1.15 -2.82
N ASP A 116 -9.81 -2.05 -2.21
CA ASP A 116 -11.24 -1.84 -1.94
C ASP A 116 -11.52 -0.69 -0.97
N LEU A 117 -10.58 -0.40 -0.06
CA LEU A 117 -10.67 0.76 0.85
C LEU A 117 -10.75 2.10 0.10
N TYR A 118 -10.24 2.18 -1.13
CA TYR A 118 -10.37 3.38 -1.95
C TYR A 118 -11.84 3.74 -2.17
N PHE A 119 -12.68 2.76 -2.50
CA PHE A 119 -14.12 2.95 -2.73
C PHE A 119 -14.90 3.21 -1.44
N SER A 120 -14.30 2.92 -0.28
CA SER A 120 -14.92 3.15 1.03
C SER A 120 -14.68 4.58 1.56
N VAL A 121 -13.61 5.23 1.11
CA VAL A 121 -13.17 6.54 1.61
C VAL A 121 -13.46 7.67 0.64
N VAL A 122 -13.43 7.40 -0.67
CA VAL A 122 -13.84 8.38 -1.67
C VAL A 122 -15.38 8.44 -1.69
N PRO A 123 -15.99 9.59 -1.37
CA PRO A 123 -17.45 9.74 -1.46
C PRO A 123 -17.89 9.41 -2.88
N LEU A 124 -18.89 8.53 -3.02
CA LEU A 124 -19.57 8.38 -4.30
C LEU A 124 -20.16 9.75 -4.66
N PRO A 125 -20.00 10.23 -5.91
CA PRO A 125 -20.72 11.42 -6.34
C PRO A 125 -22.21 11.20 -6.04
N ASN A 126 -22.85 12.20 -5.41
CA ASN A 126 -24.28 12.14 -5.13
C ASN A 126 -25.01 11.79 -6.43
N MET A 127 -25.56 10.58 -6.53
CA MET A 127 -26.43 10.19 -7.65
C MET A 127 -27.81 10.87 -7.57
N GLY A 128 -27.90 12.02 -6.88
CA GLY A 128 -29.10 12.79 -6.65
C GLY A 128 -29.28 13.97 -7.61
N ASP A 129 -28.28 14.30 -8.44
CA ASP A 129 -28.33 15.43 -9.38
C ASP A 129 -28.55 14.99 -10.84
N ILE A 130 -29.20 13.84 -11.05
CA ILE A 130 -29.77 13.46 -12.35
C ILE A 130 -31.29 13.59 -12.21
N SER A 131 -31.79 14.82 -12.27
CA SER A 131 -33.21 15.16 -12.40
C SER A 131 -33.42 16.06 -13.61
#